data_AF-A0AAE1MZ66-F1
#
_entry.id   AF-A0AAE1MZ66-F1
#
_cell.length_a   1.000
_cell.length_b   1.000
_cell.length_c   1.000
_cell.angle_alpha   90.00
_cell.angle_beta   90.00
_cell.angle_gamma   90.00
#
_symmetry.space_group_name_H-M   'P 1'
#
loop_
_entity.id
_entity.type
_entity.pdbx_description
1 polymer ?
#
loop_
_entity_poly.entity_id
_entity_poly.type
_entity_poly.pdbx_seq_one_letter_code
_entity_poly.pdbx_strand_id
1 'polypeptide(L)'
;MDGDNSGLESDNYDWNTEDELEIENFHPSSPNSTVLNGDANSGSGEALDSSPQNDKEIESDFRSSDVEGSSFDDDSDIDSFSDDEEIPKPLSKNKVTLKTLVKMGYKIQEATVAMERCGVDASLAELTDFLCAAQMAKAADALMAPEEKPRCSDHTNKNKRRYYECEILGRKKPRDIEKKTLNEDDEMLHLPNPMIGFGVPTDESFCITGRRLPEAAVGPPYFYYENVALAPKGVWQTISRFLYDIEPEFVDSKYFCAAARKRGYVHNLPIENRYPLLPLPPHTVHEAFPLTKKWWPSWDHRTKLNCLQTAYASAKLTERIRKAVENYEETPPLHVQKYVLDECRKWNLVWVGRNKVAPLEPDEVEMLLGFPRNHTRGGGISRTDRYKSLGNSFQVDTVAYHLSVLKDMYPNGINLLSLFSGIGGAEVALYRLGIPLKNVVSVEKSEVNRSIVRSWWDQTNQKGNLYDLQDVQLLDGARLEYYMELFGGFDLVVGGSPCNNLAGSNRVSRDGLEGKESALFYDYFRILDLVKNMMAKGH
;
A
#
# COMPACT_ATOMS: atom_id res chain seq x y z
N MET A 1 -69.25 -1.30 -9.83
CA MET A 1 -69.55 -0.63 -11.11
C MET A 1 -68.60 0.54 -11.21
N ASP A 2 -67.29 0.28 -11.08
CA ASP A 2 -66.39 -0.35 -12.09
C ASP A 2 -66.10 0.71 -13.16
N GLY A 3 -64.87 1.09 -13.45
CA GLY A 3 -63.57 0.48 -13.17
C GLY A 3 -62.74 0.84 -14.39
N ASP A 4 -61.88 1.86 -14.29
CA ASP A 4 -61.01 2.24 -15.40
C ASP A 4 -59.61 1.71 -15.19
N ASN A 5 -59.25 0.88 -16.16
CA ASN A 5 -58.07 0.08 -16.34
C ASN A 5 -57.10 0.87 -17.23
N SER A 6 -55.91 1.19 -16.73
CA SER A 6 -54.79 1.59 -17.60
C SER A 6 -53.45 1.14 -17.01
N GLY A 7 -52.96 0.03 -17.57
CA GLY A 7 -51.57 -0.15 -18.02
C GLY A 7 -50.45 -0.05 -16.99
N LEU A 8 -50.17 -1.18 -16.34
CA LEU A 8 -48.85 -1.47 -15.77
C LEU A 8 -47.91 -1.88 -16.92
N GLU A 9 -46.93 -1.03 -17.27
CA GLU A 9 -45.73 -1.48 -17.98
C GLU A 9 -44.71 -1.95 -16.95
N SER A 10 -44.62 -3.27 -16.79
CA SER A 10 -43.56 -3.95 -16.07
C SER A 10 -42.39 -4.19 -17.03
N ASP A 11 -41.33 -3.39 -16.90
CA ASP A 11 -40.04 -3.70 -17.54
C ASP A 11 -39.35 -4.83 -16.76
N ASN A 12 -39.68 -6.05 -17.17
CA ASN A 12 -39.07 -7.28 -16.72
C ASN A 12 -37.76 -7.47 -17.50
N TYR A 13 -36.65 -6.94 -16.97
CA TYR A 13 -35.32 -7.20 -17.51
C TYR A 13 -34.85 -8.60 -17.06
N ASP A 14 -34.99 -9.54 -17.99
CA ASP A 14 -34.43 -10.89 -17.95
C ASP A 14 -32.91 -10.82 -18.17
N TRP A 15 -32.13 -10.94 -17.09
CA TRP A 15 -30.68 -11.06 -17.16
C TRP A 15 -30.26 -12.53 -17.07
N ASN A 16 -30.62 -13.29 -18.10
CA ASN A 16 -30.05 -14.62 -18.36
C ASN A 16 -29.50 -14.66 -19.78
N THR A 17 -28.28 -14.16 -19.99
CA THR A 17 -27.52 -14.51 -21.21
C THR A 17 -26.02 -14.36 -20.96
N GLU A 18 -25.34 -15.51 -21.02
CA GLU A 18 -23.98 -15.71 -21.57
C GLU A 18 -22.79 -15.00 -20.91
N ASP A 19 -22.26 -15.59 -19.84
CA ASP A 19 -20.84 -15.44 -19.44
C ASP A 19 -20.23 -16.74 -18.85
N GLU A 20 -20.88 -17.91 -19.05
CA GLU A 20 -20.40 -19.20 -18.52
C GLU A 20 -19.75 -20.15 -19.56
N LEU A 21 -19.39 -19.70 -20.77
CA LEU A 21 -18.81 -20.60 -21.78
C LEU A 21 -17.60 -20.01 -22.54
N GLU A 22 -16.52 -19.67 -21.84
CA GLU A 22 -15.22 -19.46 -22.49
C GLU A 22 -14.04 -20.04 -21.67
N ILE A 23 -14.06 -21.34 -21.35
CA ILE A 23 -12.81 -22.10 -21.11
C ILE A 23 -12.97 -23.56 -21.57
N GLU A 24 -13.39 -23.79 -22.81
CA GLU A 24 -13.11 -25.06 -23.51
C GLU A 24 -12.97 -24.76 -24.99
N ASN A 25 -11.73 -24.62 -25.48
CA ASN A 25 -11.31 -24.99 -26.84
C ASN A 25 -9.82 -24.67 -27.06
N PHE A 26 -8.95 -25.62 -26.68
CA PHE A 26 -7.68 -25.81 -27.35
C PHE A 26 -7.63 -27.26 -27.84
N HIS A 27 -7.84 -27.47 -29.13
CA HIS A 27 -7.47 -28.72 -29.80
C HIS A 27 -6.44 -28.43 -30.90
N PRO A 28 -5.44 -29.31 -31.06
CA PRO A 28 -4.28 -29.09 -31.90
C PRO A 28 -4.57 -29.37 -33.38
N SER A 29 -3.83 -28.68 -34.24
CA SER A 29 -3.82 -28.86 -35.69
C SER A 29 -3.28 -30.23 -36.10
N SER A 30 -4.02 -30.96 -36.94
CA SER A 30 -3.55 -32.12 -37.71
C SER A 30 -3.38 -31.75 -39.19
N PRO A 31 -2.42 -32.36 -39.93
CA PRO A 31 -2.30 -32.19 -41.37
C PRO A 31 -3.11 -33.25 -42.15
N ASN A 32 -3.56 -32.85 -43.33
CA ASN A 32 -4.37 -33.62 -44.29
C ASN A 32 -3.65 -34.83 -44.93
N SER A 33 -4.39 -35.93 -45.16
CA SER A 33 -4.44 -36.61 -46.47
C SER A 33 -5.56 -37.68 -46.58
N THR A 34 -6.53 -37.40 -47.46
CA THR A 34 -7.07 -38.26 -48.54
C THR A 34 -7.72 -39.66 -48.29
N VAL A 35 -8.93 -39.81 -48.88
CA VAL A 35 -9.52 -40.95 -49.65
C VAL A 35 -10.87 -41.52 -49.14
N LEU A 36 -11.92 -41.09 -49.84
CA LEU A 36 -13.09 -41.76 -50.47
C LEU A 36 -13.69 -43.11 -49.97
N ASN A 37 -15.04 -43.06 -49.92
CA ASN A 37 -16.07 -44.05 -50.28
C ASN A 37 -16.59 -45.08 -49.27
N GLY A 38 -17.93 -45.10 -49.12
CA GLY A 38 -18.71 -46.33 -49.32
C GLY A 38 -19.56 -46.85 -48.15
N ASP A 39 -20.84 -46.42 -48.13
CA ASP A 39 -22.08 -47.19 -47.91
C ASP A 39 -22.25 -48.30 -46.84
N ALA A 40 -23.46 -48.21 -46.24
CA ALA A 40 -24.42 -49.27 -45.90
C ALA A 40 -24.40 -49.99 -44.54
N ASN A 41 -25.38 -49.57 -43.72
CA ASN A 41 -26.54 -50.37 -43.28
C ASN A 41 -26.41 -51.47 -42.20
N SER A 42 -27.18 -51.24 -41.12
CA SER A 42 -28.00 -52.17 -40.30
C SER A 42 -27.38 -53.44 -39.69
N GLY A 43 -27.58 -53.61 -38.37
CA GLY A 43 -27.58 -54.94 -37.74
C GLY A 43 -27.42 -54.94 -36.22
N SER A 44 -28.56 -55.01 -35.53
CA SER A 44 -28.76 -55.28 -34.10
C SER A 44 -28.10 -56.57 -33.56
N GLY A 45 -27.75 -56.59 -32.26
CA GLY A 45 -27.54 -57.83 -31.50
C GLY A 45 -26.89 -57.61 -30.13
N GLU A 46 -27.65 -57.80 -29.06
CA GLU A 46 -27.22 -57.85 -27.65
C GLU A 46 -26.36 -59.08 -27.33
N ALA A 47 -25.44 -58.97 -26.35
CA ALA A 47 -25.39 -59.81 -25.13
C ALA A 47 -23.99 -59.82 -24.46
N LEU A 48 -23.98 -59.33 -23.22
CA LEU A 48 -23.33 -59.81 -22.00
C LEU A 48 -22.17 -60.83 -22.07
N ASP A 49 -21.11 -60.47 -21.34
CA ASP A 49 -20.53 -61.19 -20.17
C ASP A 49 -19.04 -61.58 -20.23
N SER A 50 -18.43 -61.47 -19.04
CA SER A 50 -17.24 -62.16 -18.53
C SER A 50 -15.82 -61.69 -18.91
N SER A 51 -15.15 -61.11 -17.91
CA SER A 51 -13.72 -61.31 -17.57
C SER A 51 -13.49 -62.80 -17.15
N PRO A 52 -12.26 -63.36 -16.92
CA PRO A 52 -11.04 -62.70 -16.43
C PRO A 52 -9.65 -63.31 -16.82
N GLN A 53 -8.59 -62.69 -16.26
CA GLN A 53 -7.31 -63.28 -15.81
C GLN A 53 -6.28 -63.85 -16.82
N ASN A 54 -5.07 -63.26 -16.88
CA ASN A 54 -3.88 -63.74 -16.14
C ASN A 54 -2.59 -62.99 -16.53
N ASP A 55 -1.86 -62.58 -15.49
CA ASP A 55 -0.42 -62.68 -15.21
C ASP A 55 0.61 -62.70 -16.37
N LYS A 56 1.59 -61.79 -16.34
CA LYS A 56 2.95 -62.09 -15.81
C LYS A 56 3.92 -60.90 -15.96
N GLU A 57 4.68 -60.70 -14.89
CA GLU A 57 5.89 -59.88 -14.75
C GLU A 57 7.00 -60.30 -15.74
N ILE A 58 7.93 -59.39 -16.05
CA ILE A 58 9.39 -59.50 -15.81
C ILE A 58 10.14 -58.27 -16.36
N GLU A 59 11.10 -57.82 -15.56
CA GLU A 59 12.02 -56.68 -15.68
C GLU A 59 13.09 -56.75 -16.79
N SER A 60 13.75 -55.59 -16.95
CA SER A 60 15.16 -55.37 -17.35
C SER A 60 15.45 -55.43 -18.87
N ASP A 61 16.30 -54.61 -19.51
CA ASP A 61 17.34 -53.72 -19.02
C ASP A 61 17.95 -52.88 -20.18
N PHE A 62 18.58 -51.75 -19.84
CA PHE A 62 19.68 -51.03 -20.50
C PHE A 62 19.63 -50.35 -21.90
N ARG A 63 20.03 -49.06 -21.84
CA ARG A 63 20.97 -48.26 -22.68
C ARG A 63 20.49 -47.40 -23.88
N SER A 64 20.38 -46.10 -23.58
CA SER A 64 21.24 -44.96 -24.03
C SER A 64 21.15 -44.35 -25.44
N SER A 65 21.35 -43.02 -25.44
CA SER A 65 21.74 -42.06 -26.51
C SER A 65 20.55 -41.35 -27.21
N ASP A 66 20.47 -40.04 -27.45
CA ASP A 66 21.34 -38.84 -27.34
C ASP A 66 20.42 -37.60 -27.15
N VAL A 67 20.66 -36.67 -26.22
CA VAL A 67 21.39 -35.38 -26.34
C VAL A 67 21.03 -34.50 -27.56
N GLU A 68 20.23 -33.46 -27.31
CA GLU A 68 20.36 -32.06 -27.77
C GLU A 68 19.42 -31.25 -26.84
N GLY A 69 19.77 -30.18 -26.12
CA GLY A 69 20.83 -29.22 -26.30
C GLY A 69 20.23 -27.82 -26.53
N SER A 70 19.61 -27.20 -25.52
CA SER A 70 19.40 -25.74 -25.52
C SER A 70 19.57 -25.14 -24.12
N SER A 71 20.73 -24.48 -24.02
CA SER A 71 21.18 -23.52 -23.02
C SER A 71 20.18 -22.40 -22.77
N PHE A 72 19.98 -22.00 -21.50
CA PHE A 72 20.21 -20.65 -20.97
C PHE A 72 20.05 -20.62 -19.44
N ASP A 73 21.14 -20.19 -18.81
CA ASP A 73 21.47 -19.72 -17.44
C ASP A 73 20.25 -19.20 -16.64
N ASP A 74 19.96 -19.68 -15.42
CA ASP A 74 20.71 -19.67 -14.14
C ASP A 74 20.90 -18.26 -13.55
N ASP A 75 20.12 -18.00 -12.49
CA ASP A 75 20.43 -17.10 -11.38
C ASP A 75 19.29 -17.22 -10.35
N SER A 76 19.45 -18.16 -9.42
CA SER A 76 18.62 -18.29 -8.23
C SER A 76 19.45 -18.08 -6.97
N ASP A 77 19.40 -16.89 -6.41
CA ASP A 77 19.94 -16.62 -5.07
C ASP A 77 18.94 -17.09 -4.01
N ILE A 78 19.36 -18.14 -3.30
CA ILE A 78 18.71 -18.74 -2.14
C ILE A 78 19.62 -18.56 -0.94
N ASP A 79 19.31 -17.61 -0.06
CA ASP A 79 20.01 -17.50 1.23
C ASP A 79 19.40 -18.48 2.23
N SER A 80 20.11 -19.59 2.40
CA SER A 80 19.97 -20.58 3.46
C SER A 80 20.56 -20.02 4.76
N PHE A 81 19.75 -19.90 5.81
CA PHE A 81 20.24 -19.70 7.17
C PHE A 81 20.78 -21.03 7.71
N SER A 82 22.07 -21.08 7.99
CA SER A 82 22.67 -22.08 8.88
C SER A 82 23.56 -21.37 9.91
N ASP A 83 23.24 -21.61 11.18
CA ASP A 83 24.12 -21.41 12.34
C ASP A 83 25.35 -22.33 12.19
N ASP A 84 26.55 -21.79 12.40
CA ASP A 84 27.58 -22.39 13.25
C ASP A 84 28.85 -21.51 13.37
N GLU A 85 29.31 -21.40 14.63
CA GLU A 85 30.69 -21.28 15.12
C GLU A 85 31.49 -19.95 14.99
N GLU A 86 31.95 -19.49 16.16
CA GLU A 86 32.75 -18.28 16.44
C GLU A 86 34.15 -18.29 15.82
N ILE A 87 34.54 -17.19 15.15
CA ILE A 87 35.91 -16.67 15.11
C ILE A 87 35.88 -15.12 15.17
N PRO A 88 36.53 -14.43 16.14
CA PRO A 88 36.34 -12.99 16.35
C PRO A 88 37.41 -12.08 15.69
N LYS A 89 36.99 -11.04 14.94
CA LYS A 89 37.57 -9.66 14.74
C LYS A 89 36.90 -8.92 13.54
N PRO A 90 36.88 -7.55 13.40
CA PRO A 90 37.43 -6.46 14.20
C PRO A 90 36.42 -5.30 14.48
N LEU A 91 35.13 -5.55 14.70
CA LEU A 91 34.12 -4.49 14.96
C LEU A 91 34.37 -3.65 16.25
N SER A 92 35.25 -4.11 17.15
CA SER A 92 35.53 -3.42 18.43
C SER A 92 36.45 -2.20 18.29
N LYS A 93 37.36 -2.18 17.30
CA LYS A 93 38.36 -1.11 17.15
C LYS A 93 37.70 0.22 16.77
N ASN A 94 36.75 0.20 15.83
CA ASN A 94 36.06 1.40 15.35
C ASN A 94 35.22 2.08 16.43
N LYS A 95 34.56 1.30 17.29
CA LYS A 95 33.78 1.84 18.41
C LYS A 95 34.66 2.49 19.48
N VAL A 96 35.87 1.99 19.69
CA VAL A 96 36.84 2.57 20.65
C VAL A 96 37.44 3.87 20.10
N THR A 97 37.81 3.90 18.82
CA THR A 97 38.35 5.11 18.16
C THR A 97 37.32 6.24 18.12
N LEU A 98 36.06 5.95 17.75
CA LEU A 98 34.98 6.95 17.74
C LEU A 98 34.73 7.54 19.13
N LYS A 99 34.67 6.69 20.17
CA LYS A 99 34.53 7.16 21.56
C LYS A 99 35.71 8.04 22.01
N THR A 100 36.91 7.80 21.49
CA THR A 100 38.11 8.58 21.82
C THR A 100 38.08 9.95 21.16
N LEU A 101 37.70 10.05 19.89
CA LEU A 101 37.54 11.33 19.16
C LEU A 101 36.45 12.20 19.79
N VAL A 102 35.34 11.60 20.21
CA VAL A 102 34.26 12.33 20.91
C VAL A 102 34.74 12.85 22.27
N LYS A 103 35.55 12.07 23.01
CA LYS A 103 36.18 12.55 24.26
C LYS A 103 37.17 13.70 24.04
N MET A 104 37.77 13.79 22.85
CA MET A 104 38.65 14.90 22.47
C MET A 104 37.89 16.18 22.06
N GLY A 105 36.54 16.14 22.06
CA GLY A 105 35.68 17.31 21.80
C GLY A 105 35.18 17.44 20.36
N TYR A 106 35.48 16.48 19.49
CA TYR A 106 34.95 16.46 18.12
C TYR A 106 33.49 16.00 18.08
N LYS A 107 32.69 16.59 17.18
CA LYS A 107 31.29 16.16 16.98
C LYS A 107 31.28 14.75 16.40
N ILE A 108 30.33 13.92 16.86
CA ILE A 108 30.17 12.52 16.41
C ILE A 108 30.13 12.43 14.87
N GLN A 109 29.37 13.33 14.22
CA GLN A 109 29.23 13.39 12.77
C GLN A 109 30.55 13.71 12.04
N GLU A 110 31.38 14.59 12.59
CA GLU A 110 32.68 14.93 11.97
C GLU A 110 33.66 13.76 12.15
N ALA A 111 33.63 13.10 13.30
CA ALA A 111 34.45 11.93 13.58
C ALA A 111 34.08 10.71 12.72
N THR A 112 32.79 10.46 12.44
CA THR A 112 32.38 9.39 11.51
C THR A 112 32.81 9.71 10.08
N VAL A 113 32.64 10.94 9.60
CA VAL A 113 33.09 11.35 8.26
C VAL A 113 34.60 11.23 8.11
N ALA A 114 35.38 11.57 9.14
CA ALA A 114 36.82 11.38 9.15
C ALA A 114 37.20 9.88 9.09
N MET A 115 36.51 9.03 9.83
CA MET A 115 36.75 7.58 9.82
C MET A 115 36.39 6.92 8.48
N GLU A 116 35.33 7.39 7.81
CA GLU A 116 34.95 6.92 6.47
C GLU A 116 35.95 7.34 5.40
N ARG A 117 36.49 8.57 5.50
CA ARG A 117 37.42 9.12 4.50
C ARG A 117 38.87 8.68 4.68
N CYS A 118 39.34 8.48 5.91
CA CYS A 118 40.71 8.04 6.18
C CYS A 118 40.89 6.51 6.13
N GLY A 119 39.79 5.75 6.12
CA GLY A 119 39.81 4.30 6.02
C GLY A 119 39.87 3.58 7.38
N VAL A 120 39.55 2.28 7.37
CA VAL A 120 39.30 1.46 8.57
C VAL A 120 40.55 1.23 9.46
N ASP A 121 41.74 1.48 8.90
CA ASP A 121 43.03 1.32 9.59
C ASP A 121 43.73 2.64 9.94
N ALA A 122 43.08 3.79 9.70
CA ALA A 122 43.64 5.10 10.02
C ALA A 122 44.00 5.22 11.52
N SER A 123 45.18 5.77 11.78
CA SER A 123 45.65 6.05 13.13
C SER A 123 44.88 7.22 13.75
N LEU A 124 44.86 7.29 15.08
CA LEU A 124 44.23 8.42 15.78
C LEU A 124 44.85 9.77 15.39
N ALA A 125 46.15 9.80 15.06
CA ALA A 125 46.84 11.02 14.63
C ALA A 125 46.33 11.51 13.25
N GLU A 126 46.19 10.61 12.28
CA GLU A 126 45.68 10.94 10.94
C GLU A 126 44.23 11.44 10.97
N LEU A 127 43.38 10.80 11.80
CA LEU A 127 41.99 11.26 11.99
C LEU A 127 41.93 12.65 12.64
N THR A 128 42.83 12.93 13.59
CA THR A 128 42.90 14.25 14.25
C THR A 128 43.38 15.33 13.30
N ASP A 129 44.41 15.04 12.48
CA ASP A 129 44.92 15.98 11.47
C ASP A 129 43.87 16.28 10.40
N PHE A 130 43.14 15.26 9.94
CA PHE A 130 42.03 15.44 8.99
C PHE A 130 40.92 16.34 9.55
N LEU A 131 40.54 16.13 10.82
CA LEU A 131 39.53 16.94 11.50
C LEU A 131 40.00 18.39 11.69
N CYS A 132 41.25 18.59 12.07
CA CYS A 132 41.85 19.93 12.20
C CYS A 132 41.89 20.66 10.85
N ALA A 133 42.32 19.99 9.77
CA ALA A 133 42.34 20.56 8.44
C ALA A 133 40.92 20.94 7.96
N ALA A 134 39.92 20.09 8.22
CA ALA A 134 38.52 20.36 7.88
C ALA A 134 37.94 21.55 8.65
N GLN A 135 38.29 21.71 9.93
CA GLN A 135 37.87 22.86 10.73
C GLN A 135 38.55 24.16 10.28
N MET A 136 39.83 24.11 9.90
CA MET A 136 40.54 25.27 9.35
C MET A 136 39.97 25.71 7.99
N ALA A 137 39.60 24.76 7.12
CA ALA A 137 38.95 25.06 5.84
C ALA A 137 37.57 25.72 6.05
N LYS A 138 36.73 25.18 6.94
CA LYS A 138 35.44 25.79 7.29
C LYS A 138 35.58 27.19 7.88
N ALA A 139 36.61 27.43 8.69
CA ALA A 139 36.89 28.75 9.25
C ALA A 139 37.38 29.75 8.19
N ALA A 140 38.17 29.30 7.20
CA ALA A 140 38.60 30.12 6.08
C ALA A 140 37.43 30.48 5.15
N ASP A 141 36.53 29.54 4.87
CA ASP A 141 35.33 29.76 4.05
C ASP A 141 34.34 30.72 4.73
N ALA A 142 34.23 30.66 6.07
CA ALA A 142 33.41 31.60 6.85
C ALA A 142 33.94 33.05 6.86
N LEU A 143 35.22 33.25 6.51
CA LEU A 143 35.86 34.58 6.45
C LEU A 143 35.78 35.22 5.06
N MET A 144 35.26 34.52 4.05
CA MET A 144 35.06 35.06 2.70
C MET A 144 33.65 35.65 2.58
N ALA A 145 33.55 36.96 2.38
CA ALA A 145 32.28 37.65 2.13
C ALA A 145 31.69 37.26 0.74
N PRO A 146 30.36 37.21 0.57
CA PRO A 146 29.75 36.95 -0.74
C PRO A 146 29.92 38.17 -1.65
N GLU A 147 30.39 37.96 -2.88
CA GLU A 147 30.41 38.98 -3.92
C GLU A 147 28.97 39.42 -4.30
N GLU A 148 28.68 40.71 -4.17
CA GLU A 148 27.45 41.34 -4.65
C GLU A 148 27.54 41.74 -6.12
N LYS A 149 26.41 41.63 -6.86
CA LYS A 149 25.91 42.57 -7.90
C LYS A 149 24.64 42.02 -8.60
N PRO A 150 23.78 42.87 -9.20
CA PRO A 150 23.11 44.05 -8.68
C PRO A 150 21.56 43.97 -8.85
N ARG A 151 20.82 44.77 -8.07
CA ARG A 151 19.37 44.96 -8.20
C ARG A 151 19.02 45.92 -9.36
N CYS A 152 17.90 45.68 -10.04
CA CYS A 152 17.16 46.72 -10.75
C CYS A 152 15.66 46.59 -10.43
N SER A 153 15.05 47.70 -10.02
CA SER A 153 13.62 47.87 -9.80
C SER A 153 12.95 48.40 -11.06
N ASP A 154 11.74 47.94 -11.38
CA ASP A 154 10.66 48.84 -11.82
C ASP A 154 9.27 48.19 -11.70
N HIS A 155 8.31 49.00 -11.26
CA HIS A 155 6.91 48.66 -11.12
C HIS A 155 6.18 48.63 -12.47
N THR A 156 5.17 47.77 -12.63
CA THR A 156 3.81 48.16 -13.10
C THR A 156 2.82 46.99 -13.03
N ASN A 157 1.64 47.30 -12.48
CA ASN A 157 0.42 46.47 -12.46
C ASN A 157 -0.18 46.27 -13.86
N LYS A 158 -0.73 45.07 -14.14
CA LYS A 158 -2.01 44.83 -14.85
C LYS A 158 -2.33 43.33 -15.02
N ASN A 159 -3.38 42.90 -14.33
CA ASN A 159 -4.50 42.03 -14.74
C ASN A 159 -4.36 40.93 -15.82
N LYS A 160 -4.94 39.77 -15.44
CA LYS A 160 -5.74 38.78 -16.23
C LYS A 160 -5.02 37.60 -16.95
N ARG A 161 -5.30 36.41 -16.39
CA ARG A 161 -5.93 35.22 -17.03
C ARG A 161 -5.10 34.37 -18.01
N ARG A 162 -5.09 33.07 -17.69
CA ARG A 162 -4.77 31.87 -18.51
C ARG A 162 -3.30 31.58 -18.81
N TYR A 163 -2.83 30.41 -18.32
CA TYR A 163 -2.29 29.39 -19.23
C TYR A 163 -2.28 28.00 -18.56
N TYR A 164 -3.33 27.21 -18.85
CA TYR A 164 -3.27 25.74 -18.91
C TYR A 164 -3.30 25.46 -20.42
N GLU A 165 -2.11 25.34 -21.04
CA GLU A 165 -1.90 24.80 -22.40
C GLU A 165 -0.41 24.93 -22.77
N CYS A 166 0.45 23.97 -22.45
CA CYS A 166 1.76 23.88 -23.13
C CYS A 166 2.26 22.44 -23.19
N GLU A 167 1.42 21.59 -23.79
CA GLU A 167 1.93 20.58 -24.71
C GLU A 167 1.28 20.86 -26.07
N ILE A 168 2.01 20.61 -27.15
CA ILE A 168 1.72 20.98 -28.54
C ILE A 168 2.13 22.42 -28.90
N LEU A 169 3.44 22.65 -29.05
CA LEU A 169 4.03 23.32 -30.23
C LEU A 169 5.54 23.02 -30.25
N GLY A 170 5.91 21.99 -31.02
CA GLY A 170 7.31 21.60 -31.20
C GLY A 170 8.17 22.70 -31.80
N ARG A 171 9.30 23.01 -31.16
CA ARG A 171 10.45 23.65 -31.79
C ARG A 171 11.77 23.05 -31.29
N LYS A 172 12.69 22.95 -32.25
CA LYS A 172 13.96 22.20 -32.27
C LYS A 172 15.01 22.75 -31.29
N LYS A 173 15.88 21.84 -30.81
CA LYS A 173 17.15 22.11 -30.11
C LYS A 173 18.04 23.12 -30.84
N PRO A 174 18.97 23.74 -30.10
CA PRO A 174 20.39 23.45 -30.35
C PRO A 174 21.11 22.90 -29.10
N ARG A 175 22.11 22.06 -29.39
CA ARG A 175 23.09 21.51 -28.45
C ARG A 175 24.15 22.58 -28.17
N ASP A 176 24.58 22.70 -26.92
CA ASP A 176 26.00 22.57 -26.61
C ASP A 176 26.17 22.06 -25.18
N ILE A 177 27.16 21.19 -25.06
CA ILE A 177 27.36 20.20 -24.02
C ILE A 177 28.48 20.70 -23.12
N GLU A 178 28.19 21.01 -21.86
CA GLU A 178 29.17 20.90 -20.79
C GLU A 178 28.82 19.67 -19.95
N LYS A 179 29.53 18.57 -20.23
CA LYS A 179 29.50 17.34 -19.45
C LYS A 179 30.03 17.63 -18.04
N LYS A 180 29.14 17.90 -17.09
CA LYS A 180 29.30 17.38 -15.74
C LYS A 180 28.64 16.01 -15.72
N THR A 181 29.46 14.98 -15.56
CA THR A 181 29.06 13.60 -15.32
C THR A 181 28.10 13.56 -14.14
N LEU A 182 26.80 13.59 -14.42
CA LEU A 182 25.81 13.02 -13.54
C LEU A 182 26.01 11.51 -13.62
N ASN A 183 26.48 10.91 -12.53
CA ASN A 183 26.21 9.51 -12.31
C ASN A 183 24.68 9.40 -12.27
N GLU A 184 24.08 8.92 -13.35
CA GLU A 184 22.76 8.31 -13.32
C GLU A 184 22.91 6.99 -12.57
N ASP A 185 23.17 7.09 -11.27
CA ASP A 185 22.94 5.97 -10.38
C ASP A 185 21.43 5.86 -10.23
N ASP A 186 20.94 4.66 -10.54
CA ASP A 186 19.54 4.28 -10.50
C ASP A 186 18.95 4.59 -9.12
N GLU A 187 18.36 5.78 -8.93
CA GLU A 187 17.67 6.13 -7.68
C GLU A 187 16.44 5.22 -7.51
N MET A 188 16.66 4.00 -7.02
CA MET A 188 15.64 3.21 -6.38
C MET A 188 15.12 4.01 -5.18
N LEU A 189 13.80 4.11 -5.05
CA LEU A 189 13.17 4.72 -3.86
C LEU A 189 13.67 3.97 -2.62
N HIS A 190 14.59 4.58 -1.87
CA HIS A 190 15.16 3.97 -0.67
C HIS A 190 14.16 4.09 0.49
N LEU A 191 13.27 3.09 0.61
CA LEU A 191 12.32 3.04 1.71
C LEU A 191 13.05 2.82 3.05
N PRO A 192 12.67 3.53 4.13
CA PRO A 192 13.26 3.32 5.45
C PRO A 192 13.11 1.86 5.91
N ASN A 193 14.19 1.32 6.49
CA ASN A 193 14.19 0.02 7.16
C ASN A 193 14.89 0.16 8.52
N PRO A 194 14.17 0.10 9.65
CA PRO A 194 12.75 -0.25 9.79
C PRO A 194 11.79 0.88 9.35
N MET A 195 10.62 0.51 8.81
CA MET A 195 9.61 1.45 8.32
C MET A 195 8.66 1.89 9.44
N ILE A 196 9.16 2.74 10.35
CA ILE A 196 8.49 3.16 11.59
C ILE A 196 7.95 4.60 11.55
N GLY A 197 7.93 5.25 10.38
CA GLY A 197 7.49 6.63 10.24
C GLY A 197 8.28 7.60 11.12
N PHE A 198 7.57 8.52 11.78
CA PHE A 198 8.12 9.44 12.77
C PHE A 198 8.08 8.88 14.21
N GLY A 199 7.65 7.62 14.37
CA GLY A 199 7.52 6.93 15.64
C GLY A 199 6.36 5.92 15.59
N VAL A 200 6.49 4.84 16.36
CA VAL A 200 5.42 3.84 16.55
C VAL A 200 5.22 3.56 18.04
N PRO A 201 4.03 3.12 18.48
CA PRO A 201 3.73 2.92 19.90
C PRO A 201 4.65 1.94 20.64
N THR A 202 5.27 1.00 19.91
CA THR A 202 6.10 -0.06 20.48
C THR A 202 7.58 0.30 20.61
N ASP A 203 8.00 1.42 20.01
CA ASP A 203 9.41 1.82 19.98
C ASP A 203 9.55 3.34 20.15
N GLU A 204 9.49 3.78 21.41
CA GLU A 204 9.66 5.19 21.79
C GLU A 204 11.11 5.69 21.59
N SER A 205 12.07 4.78 21.36
CA SER A 205 13.49 5.12 21.29
C SER A 205 13.90 5.78 19.97
N PHE A 206 13.08 5.66 18.92
CA PHE A 206 13.32 6.23 17.59
C PHE A 206 12.27 7.28 17.18
N CYS A 207 11.57 7.89 18.14
CA CYS A 207 10.61 8.96 17.84
C CYS A 207 11.31 10.23 17.36
N ILE A 208 10.93 10.71 16.18
CA ILE A 208 11.34 12.03 15.71
C ILE A 208 10.50 13.06 16.46
N THR A 209 11.15 13.82 17.35
CA THR A 209 10.46 14.78 18.23
C THR A 209 10.29 16.17 17.62
N GLY A 210 10.64 16.37 16.35
CA GLY A 210 10.47 17.65 15.70
C GLY A 210 10.69 17.59 14.19
N ARG A 211 9.78 18.22 13.43
CA ARG A 211 9.91 18.44 11.99
C ARG A 211 9.62 19.91 11.66
N ARG A 212 10.39 20.48 10.74
CA ARG A 212 10.12 21.85 10.24
C ARG A 212 9.27 21.74 8.98
N LEU A 213 8.08 22.32 9.04
CA LEU A 213 7.20 22.44 7.88
C LEU A 213 7.36 23.83 7.25
N PRO A 214 7.23 23.95 5.92
CA PRO A 214 7.14 25.26 5.27
C PRO A 214 5.95 26.06 5.81
N GLU A 215 6.08 27.38 5.91
CA GLU A 215 5.03 28.27 6.44
C GLU A 215 3.69 28.09 5.70
N ALA A 216 3.75 27.92 4.37
CA ALA A 216 2.59 27.66 3.53
C ALA A 216 1.90 26.31 3.82
N ALA A 217 2.55 25.37 4.50
CA ALA A 217 2.00 24.06 4.87
C ALA A 217 1.37 24.06 6.27
N VAL A 218 1.77 24.97 7.16
CA VAL A 218 1.34 24.99 8.57
C VAL A 218 -0.10 25.49 8.72
N GLY A 219 -0.76 25.06 9.80
CA GLY A 219 -2.06 25.55 10.21
C GLY A 219 -3.25 24.84 9.54
N PRO A 220 -4.48 25.26 9.90
CA PRO A 220 -5.68 24.73 9.30
C PRO A 220 -5.83 25.17 7.82
N PRO A 221 -6.44 24.33 6.96
CA PRO A 221 -6.86 22.98 7.28
C PRO A 221 -5.65 22.07 7.50
N TYR A 222 -5.73 21.18 8.50
CA TYR A 222 -4.84 20.03 8.52
C TYR A 222 -5.16 19.15 7.31
N PHE A 223 -4.17 18.50 6.74
CA PHE A 223 -4.38 17.57 5.65
C PHE A 223 -3.64 16.27 5.89
N TYR A 224 -4.20 15.19 5.37
CA TYR A 224 -3.67 13.84 5.52
C TYR A 224 -3.93 13.06 4.24
N TYR A 225 -2.85 12.73 3.52
CA TYR A 225 -2.91 12.00 2.27
C TYR A 225 -2.16 10.68 2.37
N GLU A 226 -2.79 9.58 1.98
CA GLU A 226 -2.20 8.23 1.98
C GLU A 226 -1.96 7.71 0.57
N ASN A 227 -0.86 6.99 0.38
CA ASN A 227 -0.59 6.22 -0.83
C ASN A 227 0.29 4.99 -0.54
N VAL A 228 0.35 4.04 -1.48
CA VAL A 228 1.19 2.84 -1.35
C VAL A 228 2.69 3.20 -1.25
N ALA A 229 3.41 2.61 -0.29
CA ALA A 229 4.83 2.93 -0.10
C ALA A 229 5.69 2.57 -1.32
N LEU A 230 5.45 1.39 -1.90
CA LEU A 230 6.13 0.86 -3.09
C LEU A 230 5.57 1.43 -4.40
N ALA A 231 5.27 2.72 -4.45
CA ALA A 231 4.80 3.39 -5.66
C ALA A 231 5.90 3.44 -6.74
N PRO A 232 5.54 3.54 -8.04
CA PRO A 232 6.51 3.74 -9.12
C PRO A 232 7.47 4.92 -8.89
N LYS A 233 8.65 4.86 -9.52
CA LYS A 233 9.68 5.91 -9.44
C LYS A 233 9.08 7.27 -9.84
N GLY A 234 9.43 8.32 -9.09
CA GLY A 234 8.93 9.69 -9.30
C GLY A 234 7.54 9.99 -8.72
N VAL A 235 6.77 8.99 -8.28
CA VAL A 235 5.44 9.21 -7.70
C VAL A 235 5.53 10.00 -6.40
N TRP A 236 6.36 9.55 -5.45
CA TRP A 236 6.55 10.23 -4.17
C TRP A 236 7.18 11.62 -4.31
N GLN A 237 8.10 11.80 -5.27
CA GLN A 237 8.66 13.12 -5.59
C GLN A 237 7.56 14.07 -6.08
N THR A 238 6.64 13.59 -6.91
CA THR A 238 5.51 14.39 -7.39
C THR A 238 4.54 14.71 -6.26
N ILE A 239 4.14 13.71 -5.47
CA ILE A 239 3.22 13.90 -4.33
C ILE A 239 3.80 14.93 -3.36
N SER A 240 5.07 14.76 -2.96
CA SER A 240 5.76 15.69 -2.06
C SER A 240 5.80 17.09 -2.65
N ARG A 241 6.20 17.25 -3.91
CA ARG A 241 6.24 18.55 -4.61
C ARG A 241 4.91 19.29 -4.60
N PHE A 242 3.80 18.59 -4.84
CA PHE A 242 2.47 19.22 -4.85
C PHE A 242 1.93 19.46 -3.43
N LEU A 243 2.30 18.62 -2.46
CA LEU A 243 1.90 18.76 -1.07
C LEU A 243 2.94 19.53 -0.24
N TYR A 244 3.36 20.68 -0.77
CA TYR A 244 4.25 21.66 -0.11
C TYR A 244 5.64 21.15 0.26
N ASP A 245 6.23 20.29 -0.57
CA ASP A 245 7.55 19.68 -0.36
C ASP A 245 7.67 18.96 1.01
N ILE A 246 6.55 18.47 1.54
CA ILE A 246 6.54 17.71 2.80
C ILE A 246 7.05 16.30 2.54
N GLU A 247 7.98 15.85 3.39
CA GLU A 247 8.48 14.48 3.35
C GLU A 247 7.38 13.48 3.78
N PRO A 248 7.16 12.40 3.00
CA PRO A 248 6.22 11.35 3.36
C PRO A 248 6.67 10.55 4.59
N GLU A 249 5.76 10.34 5.53
CA GLU A 249 5.92 9.43 6.66
C GLU A 249 5.66 7.99 6.18
N PHE A 250 6.73 7.20 5.97
CA PHE A 250 6.61 5.79 5.60
C PHE A 250 6.47 4.90 6.82
N VAL A 251 5.35 4.22 6.96
CA VAL A 251 5.10 3.28 8.07
C VAL A 251 4.47 1.97 7.59
N ASP A 252 4.85 0.87 8.21
CA ASP A 252 4.25 -0.45 8.01
C ASP A 252 3.26 -0.76 9.14
N SER A 253 1.99 -1.02 8.79
CA SER A 253 0.96 -1.35 9.80
C SER A 253 1.23 -2.63 10.59
N LYS A 254 2.26 -3.43 10.25
CA LYS A 254 2.71 -4.55 11.11
C LYS A 254 3.07 -4.12 12.54
N TYR A 255 3.41 -2.84 12.77
CA TYR A 255 3.68 -2.29 14.10
C TYR A 255 2.40 -1.93 14.88
N PHE A 256 1.25 -1.94 14.20
CA PHE A 256 -0.04 -1.61 14.77
C PHE A 256 -0.98 -2.81 14.81
N CYS A 257 -0.85 -3.81 13.93
CA CYS A 257 -1.70 -5.00 13.94
C CYS A 257 -0.97 -6.26 13.45
N ALA A 258 -1.71 -7.37 13.31
CA ALA A 258 -1.18 -8.66 12.87
C ALA A 258 -0.94 -8.78 11.34
N ALA A 259 -1.27 -7.75 10.55
CA ALA A 259 -1.08 -7.74 9.10
C ALA A 259 -0.16 -6.59 8.66
N ALA A 260 0.83 -6.90 7.80
CA ALA A 260 1.71 -5.89 7.23
C ALA A 260 0.97 -5.03 6.20
N ARG A 261 1.19 -3.72 6.21
CA ARG A 261 0.61 -2.79 5.22
C ARG A 261 1.53 -1.58 5.11
N LYS A 262 2.46 -1.63 4.16
CA LYS A 262 3.44 -0.57 3.90
C LYS A 262 2.78 0.60 3.17
N ARG A 263 2.73 1.77 3.79
CA ARG A 263 2.14 3.00 3.23
C ARG A 263 3.03 4.20 3.50
N GLY A 264 2.89 5.22 2.65
CA GLY A 264 3.41 6.55 2.92
C GLY A 264 2.27 7.51 3.20
N TYR A 265 2.49 8.43 4.13
CA TYR A 265 1.51 9.42 4.54
C TYR A 265 2.11 10.82 4.45
N VAL A 266 1.48 11.72 3.71
CA VAL A 266 1.88 13.13 3.64
C VAL A 266 0.85 13.97 4.37
N HIS A 267 1.29 14.69 5.39
CA HIS A 267 0.41 15.47 6.24
C HIS A 267 1.16 16.63 6.89
N ASN A 268 0.43 17.63 7.34
CA ASN A 268 0.93 18.77 8.14
C ASN A 268 0.61 18.67 9.65
N LEU A 269 0.09 17.51 10.12
CA LEU A 269 -0.21 17.28 11.54
C LEU A 269 1.03 17.38 12.46
N PRO A 270 0.87 17.79 13.73
CA PRO A 270 1.90 17.59 14.75
C PRO A 270 2.28 16.11 14.90
N ILE A 271 3.54 15.86 15.24
CA ILE A 271 4.08 14.50 15.48
C ILE A 271 4.31 14.21 16.97
N GLU A 272 4.30 15.27 17.79
CA GLU A 272 4.45 15.20 19.24
C GLU A 272 3.14 14.74 19.90
N ASN A 273 3.25 14.05 21.04
CA ASN A 273 2.12 13.60 21.86
C ASN A 273 1.10 12.69 21.14
N ARG A 274 1.54 11.95 20.11
CA ARG A 274 0.74 10.87 19.53
C ARG A 274 0.53 9.75 20.53
N TYR A 275 -0.67 9.19 20.56
CA TYR A 275 -1.00 8.05 21.43
C TYR A 275 -1.80 6.98 20.65
N PRO A 276 -1.60 5.68 20.96
CA PRO A 276 -2.29 4.59 20.27
C PRO A 276 -3.78 4.50 20.66
N LEU A 277 -4.58 3.90 19.78
CA LEU A 277 -5.94 3.49 20.14
C LEU A 277 -5.92 2.39 21.19
N LEU A 278 -6.87 2.46 22.12
CA LEU A 278 -7.12 1.42 23.11
C LEU A 278 -8.52 0.80 22.91
N PRO A 279 -8.67 -0.52 23.14
CA PRO A 279 -7.61 -1.49 23.43
C PRO A 279 -6.67 -1.70 22.23
N LEU A 280 -5.42 -2.09 22.52
CA LEU A 280 -4.46 -2.41 21.47
C LEU A 280 -4.94 -3.63 20.67
N PRO A 281 -4.91 -3.58 19.33
CA PRO A 281 -5.27 -4.72 18.48
C PRO A 281 -4.23 -5.86 18.59
N PRO A 282 -4.61 -7.09 18.19
CA PRO A 282 -3.69 -8.22 18.19
C PRO A 282 -2.52 -7.97 17.24
N HIS A 283 -1.30 -8.26 17.71
CA HIS A 283 -0.09 -8.10 16.94
C HIS A 283 0.33 -9.38 16.24
N THR A 284 -0.09 -10.57 16.67
CA THR A 284 0.27 -11.81 15.98
C THR A 284 -0.95 -12.52 15.40
N VAL A 285 -0.75 -13.37 14.40
CA VAL A 285 -1.79 -14.23 13.83
C VAL A 285 -2.46 -15.06 14.91
N HIS A 286 -1.69 -15.55 15.89
CA HIS A 286 -2.22 -16.36 16.99
C HIS A 286 -2.99 -15.57 18.05
N GLU A 287 -2.66 -14.29 18.26
CA GLU A 287 -3.48 -13.40 19.08
C GLU A 287 -4.79 -13.06 18.37
N ALA A 288 -4.74 -12.80 17.06
CA ALA A 288 -5.92 -12.50 16.25
C ALA A 288 -6.84 -13.72 16.12
N PHE A 289 -6.26 -14.90 15.91
CA PHE A 289 -7.00 -16.15 15.67
C PHE A 289 -6.52 -17.28 16.58
N PRO A 290 -6.88 -17.29 17.88
CA PRO A 290 -6.38 -18.26 18.85
C PRO A 290 -6.66 -19.72 18.46
N LEU A 291 -7.77 -19.97 17.77
CA LEU A 291 -8.19 -21.31 17.33
C LEU A 291 -7.27 -21.91 16.26
N THR A 292 -6.57 -21.08 15.48
CA THR A 292 -5.66 -21.53 14.41
C THR A 292 -4.40 -22.16 14.97
N LYS A 293 -3.99 -21.79 16.19
CA LYS A 293 -2.75 -22.25 16.83
C LYS A 293 -2.66 -23.77 16.93
N LYS A 294 -3.79 -24.45 17.17
CA LYS A 294 -3.86 -25.92 17.24
C LYS A 294 -3.49 -26.61 15.92
N TRP A 295 -3.76 -25.95 14.80
CA TRP A 295 -3.61 -26.53 13.45
C TRP A 295 -2.37 -26.01 12.73
N TRP A 296 -1.62 -25.12 13.37
CA TRP A 296 -0.47 -24.46 12.77
C TRP A 296 0.73 -25.41 12.71
N PRO A 297 1.26 -25.74 11.52
CA PRO A 297 2.44 -26.60 11.41
C PRO A 297 3.68 -25.93 11.98
N SER A 298 4.60 -26.72 12.55
CA SER A 298 5.87 -26.23 13.10
C SER A 298 6.79 -25.59 12.04
N TRP A 299 6.65 -26.00 10.77
CA TRP A 299 7.40 -25.46 9.63
C TRP A 299 6.78 -24.19 9.03
N ASP A 300 5.58 -23.78 9.47
CA ASP A 300 5.01 -22.49 9.09
C ASP A 300 5.41 -21.43 10.13
N HIS A 301 6.51 -20.71 9.86
CA HIS A 301 7.05 -19.71 10.77
C HIS A 301 6.35 -18.34 10.69
N ARG A 302 5.22 -18.21 9.97
CA ARG A 302 4.54 -16.92 9.85
C ARG A 302 3.87 -16.55 11.16
N THR A 303 4.25 -15.41 11.71
CA THR A 303 3.59 -14.79 12.88
C THR A 303 2.73 -13.58 12.51
N LYS A 304 2.90 -13.08 11.28
CA LYS A 304 2.22 -11.93 10.69
C LYS A 304 1.65 -12.32 9.32
N LEU A 305 0.57 -11.65 8.94
CA LEU A 305 0.00 -11.71 7.59
C LEU A 305 0.68 -10.69 6.68
N ASN A 306 0.59 -10.93 5.38
CA ASN A 306 0.98 -9.95 4.35
C ASN A 306 -0.12 -8.91 4.16
N CYS A 307 0.10 -7.96 3.24
CA CYS A 307 -0.91 -6.96 2.88
C CYS A 307 -2.22 -7.62 2.49
N LEU A 308 -3.30 -7.20 3.16
CA LEU A 308 -4.65 -7.65 2.88
C LEU A 308 -5.04 -7.20 1.47
N GLN A 309 -5.51 -8.15 0.68
CA GLN A 309 -5.82 -7.97 -0.75
C GLN A 309 -7.32 -7.75 -0.96
N THR A 310 -7.67 -7.28 -2.16
CA THR A 310 -9.07 -7.08 -2.60
C THR A 310 -9.75 -8.36 -3.06
N ALA A 311 -8.97 -9.43 -3.24
CA ALA A 311 -9.43 -10.75 -3.65
C ALA A 311 -9.00 -11.81 -2.64
N TYR A 312 -9.70 -12.95 -2.65
CA TYR A 312 -9.45 -14.08 -1.78
C TYR A 312 -9.21 -15.35 -2.60
N ALA A 313 -8.54 -16.34 -1.99
CA ALA A 313 -8.22 -17.58 -2.65
C ALA A 313 -9.46 -18.38 -3.06
N SER A 314 -9.36 -19.11 -4.17
CA SER A 314 -10.40 -20.04 -4.61
C SER A 314 -10.39 -21.31 -3.77
N ALA A 315 -11.56 -21.96 -3.66
CA ALA A 315 -11.69 -23.26 -3.01
C ALA A 315 -10.79 -24.33 -3.67
N LYS A 316 -10.62 -24.26 -5.00
CA LYS A 316 -9.73 -25.15 -5.77
C LYS A 316 -8.28 -25.06 -5.29
N LEU A 317 -7.79 -23.86 -4.94
CA LEU A 317 -6.44 -23.67 -4.41
C LEU A 317 -6.30 -24.32 -3.03
N THR A 318 -7.26 -24.09 -2.13
CA THR A 318 -7.23 -24.68 -0.77
C THR A 318 -7.24 -26.21 -0.82
N GLU A 319 -8.00 -26.80 -1.76
CA GLU A 319 -8.05 -28.25 -1.96
C GLU A 319 -6.74 -28.79 -2.55
N ARG A 320 -6.10 -28.06 -3.47
CA ARG A 320 -4.76 -28.41 -3.97
C ARG A 320 -3.71 -28.41 -2.86
N ILE A 321 -3.72 -27.41 -1.99
CA ILE A 321 -2.81 -27.34 -0.84
C ILE A 321 -3.06 -28.53 0.09
N ARG A 322 -4.32 -28.83 0.39
CA ARG A 322 -4.70 -29.99 1.20
C ARG A 322 -4.15 -31.28 0.61
N LYS A 323 -4.41 -31.58 -0.67
CA LYS A 323 -3.91 -32.79 -1.34
C LYS A 323 -2.39 -32.87 -1.37
N ALA A 324 -1.71 -31.73 -1.49
CA ALA A 324 -0.25 -31.68 -1.51
C ALA A 324 0.36 -32.08 -0.15
N VAL A 325 -0.33 -31.82 0.97
CA VAL A 325 0.18 -32.14 2.31
C VAL A 325 -0.43 -33.41 2.91
N GLU A 326 -1.59 -33.86 2.42
CA GLU A 326 -2.33 -35.01 2.97
C GLU A 326 -1.56 -36.34 2.85
N ASN A 327 -0.64 -36.44 1.89
CA ASN A 327 0.20 -37.63 1.68
C ASN A 327 1.37 -37.75 2.68
N TYR A 328 1.56 -36.77 3.56
CA TYR A 328 2.65 -36.75 4.53
C TYR A 328 2.09 -36.79 5.95
N GLU A 329 2.49 -37.79 6.74
CA GLU A 329 2.01 -37.94 8.13
C GLU A 329 2.65 -36.95 9.09
N GLU A 330 3.89 -36.52 8.79
CA GLU A 330 4.67 -35.59 9.61
C GLU A 330 4.94 -34.28 8.85
N THR A 331 6.15 -34.14 8.32
CA THR A 331 6.65 -32.91 7.70
C THR A 331 6.83 -33.15 6.20
N PRO A 332 6.11 -32.40 5.33
CA PRO A 332 6.29 -32.51 3.89
C PRO A 332 7.73 -32.16 3.46
N PRO A 333 8.21 -32.63 2.30
CA PRO A 333 9.49 -32.21 1.72
C PRO A 333 9.57 -30.69 1.54
N LEU A 334 10.80 -30.14 1.57
CA LEU A 334 11.04 -28.69 1.51
C LEU A 334 10.39 -27.99 0.30
N HIS A 335 10.37 -28.65 -0.88
CA HIS A 335 9.73 -28.09 -2.07
C HIS A 335 8.20 -27.94 -1.91
N VAL A 336 7.55 -28.88 -1.21
CA VAL A 336 6.11 -28.81 -0.89
C VAL A 336 5.86 -27.73 0.15
N GLN A 337 6.69 -27.66 1.20
CA GLN A 337 6.58 -26.60 2.20
C GLN A 337 6.72 -25.22 1.56
N LYS A 338 7.72 -25.02 0.70
CA LYS A 338 7.93 -23.77 -0.04
C LYS A 338 6.71 -23.41 -0.88
N TYR A 339 6.19 -24.34 -1.69
CA TYR A 339 4.97 -24.13 -2.47
C TYR A 339 3.78 -23.72 -1.60
N VAL A 340 3.53 -24.44 -0.50
CA VAL A 340 2.40 -24.14 0.39
C VAL A 340 2.58 -22.79 1.07
N LEU A 341 3.78 -22.48 1.59
CA LEU A 341 4.07 -21.19 2.21
C LEU A 341 3.95 -20.03 1.24
N ASP A 342 4.38 -20.20 0.00
CA ASP A 342 4.29 -19.15 -1.02
C ASP A 342 2.84 -18.84 -1.37
N GLU A 343 1.99 -19.86 -1.55
CA GLU A 343 0.54 -19.66 -1.74
C GLU A 343 -0.12 -19.09 -0.48
N CYS A 344 0.26 -19.55 0.71
CA CYS A 344 -0.29 -19.04 1.96
C CYS A 344 0.10 -17.57 2.20
N ARG A 345 1.32 -17.15 1.84
CA ARG A 345 1.78 -15.76 1.89
C ARG A 345 1.08 -14.90 0.85
N LYS A 346 0.88 -15.42 -0.36
CA LYS A 346 0.24 -14.71 -1.46
C LYS A 346 -1.24 -14.40 -1.17
N TRP A 347 -1.95 -15.37 -0.61
CA TRP A 347 -3.39 -15.28 -0.39
C TRP A 347 -3.81 -15.08 1.08
N ASN A 348 -2.83 -14.85 1.97
CA ASN A 348 -3.05 -14.73 3.42
C ASN A 348 -3.87 -15.90 3.99
N LEU A 349 -3.54 -17.12 3.58
CA LEU A 349 -4.24 -18.32 4.07
C LEU A 349 -3.79 -18.66 5.49
N VAL A 350 -4.76 -19.10 6.30
CA VAL A 350 -4.57 -19.52 7.69
C VAL A 350 -4.99 -20.97 7.89
N TRP A 351 -4.33 -21.67 8.82
CA TRP A 351 -4.62 -23.06 9.14
C TRP A 351 -5.86 -23.17 10.02
N VAL A 352 -6.90 -23.86 9.51
CA VAL A 352 -8.20 -23.99 10.17
C VAL A 352 -8.54 -25.43 10.57
N GLY A 353 -7.73 -26.39 10.14
CA GLY A 353 -7.89 -27.80 10.46
C GLY A 353 -6.67 -28.61 10.05
N ARG A 354 -6.64 -29.90 10.43
CA ARG A 354 -5.59 -30.82 9.97
C ARG A 354 -5.52 -30.79 8.44
N ASN A 355 -4.36 -30.42 7.91
CA ASN A 355 -4.09 -30.33 6.47
C ASN A 355 -4.99 -29.33 5.72
N LYS A 356 -5.67 -28.41 6.42
CA LYS A 356 -6.65 -27.49 5.84
C LYS A 356 -6.26 -26.05 6.09
N VAL A 357 -6.17 -25.30 4.99
CA VAL A 357 -6.02 -23.85 4.99
C VAL A 357 -7.29 -23.20 4.44
N ALA A 358 -7.59 -21.99 4.90
CA ALA A 358 -8.72 -21.20 4.41
C ALA A 358 -8.32 -19.73 4.23
N PRO A 359 -8.98 -18.99 3.31
CA PRO A 359 -8.88 -17.54 3.27
C PRO A 359 -9.51 -16.94 4.54
N LEU A 360 -9.08 -15.74 4.91
CA LEU A 360 -9.67 -14.97 6.00
C LEU A 360 -11.13 -14.64 5.68
N GLU A 361 -12.02 -14.79 6.65
CA GLU A 361 -13.42 -14.36 6.53
C GLU A 361 -13.53 -12.83 6.55
N PRO A 362 -14.57 -12.22 5.95
CA PRO A 362 -14.68 -10.76 5.89
C PRO A 362 -14.66 -10.06 7.25
N ASP A 363 -15.24 -10.65 8.29
CA ASP A 363 -15.23 -10.08 9.65
C ASP A 363 -13.85 -10.21 10.33
N GLU A 364 -13.05 -11.21 9.96
CA GLU A 364 -11.65 -11.33 10.38
C GLU A 364 -10.79 -10.23 9.72
N VAL A 365 -11.07 -9.91 8.46
CA VAL A 365 -10.41 -8.82 7.73
C VAL A 365 -10.81 -7.45 8.32
N GLU A 366 -12.08 -7.23 8.65
CA GLU A 366 -12.55 -6.03 9.36
C GLU A 366 -11.80 -5.83 10.67
N MET A 367 -11.65 -6.89 11.47
CA MET A 367 -10.91 -6.85 12.74
C MET A 367 -9.44 -6.48 12.54
N LEU A 368 -8.74 -7.10 11.58
CA LEU A 368 -7.33 -6.81 11.30
C LEU A 368 -7.09 -5.36 10.82
N LEU A 369 -8.08 -4.79 10.13
CA LEU A 369 -8.07 -3.40 9.68
C LEU A 369 -8.54 -2.41 10.76
N GLY A 370 -9.04 -2.90 11.90
CA GLY A 370 -9.50 -2.07 13.02
C GLY A 370 -10.90 -1.47 12.85
N PHE A 371 -11.71 -2.02 11.93
CA PHE A 371 -13.12 -1.66 11.77
C PHE A 371 -14.01 -2.36 12.79
N PRO A 372 -15.20 -1.80 13.09
CA PRO A 372 -16.22 -2.51 13.86
C PRO A 372 -16.58 -3.85 13.20
N ARG A 373 -16.95 -4.84 14.02
CA ARG A 373 -17.40 -6.14 13.51
C ARG A 373 -18.68 -5.97 12.70
N ASN A 374 -18.73 -6.60 11.53
CA ASN A 374 -19.84 -6.49 10.56
C ASN A 374 -19.98 -5.10 9.92
N HIS A 375 -18.94 -4.25 9.96
CA HIS A 375 -18.99 -2.90 9.38
C HIS A 375 -19.39 -2.90 7.90
N THR A 376 -18.89 -3.86 7.12
CA THR A 376 -19.22 -4.00 5.70
C THR A 376 -20.37 -4.97 5.44
N ARG A 377 -21.06 -5.46 6.47
CA ARG A 377 -22.15 -6.44 6.32
C ARG A 377 -23.50 -5.75 6.36
N GLY A 378 -24.26 -5.84 5.27
CA GLY A 378 -25.63 -5.33 5.19
C GLY A 378 -25.96 -4.80 3.80
N GLY A 379 -27.20 -4.37 3.59
CA GLY A 379 -27.58 -3.59 2.41
C GLY A 379 -27.38 -4.26 1.05
N GLY A 380 -27.41 -5.60 0.98
CA GLY A 380 -27.28 -6.34 -0.28
C GLY A 380 -25.86 -6.44 -0.85
N ILE A 381 -24.84 -6.03 -0.10
CA ILE A 381 -23.43 -6.12 -0.55
C ILE A 381 -22.98 -7.57 -0.75
N SER A 382 -22.35 -7.84 -1.89
CA SER A 382 -21.79 -9.16 -2.19
C SER A 382 -20.56 -9.45 -1.33
N ARG A 383 -20.25 -10.74 -1.11
CA ARG A 383 -19.01 -11.13 -0.42
C ARG A 383 -17.78 -10.58 -1.13
N THR A 384 -17.76 -10.58 -2.46
CA THR A 384 -16.66 -10.05 -3.27
C THR A 384 -16.46 -8.56 -3.08
N ASP A 385 -17.54 -7.78 -3.06
CA ASP A 385 -17.47 -6.33 -2.82
C ASP A 385 -16.97 -6.02 -1.42
N ARG A 386 -17.31 -6.82 -0.41
CA ARG A 386 -16.74 -6.68 0.94
C ARG A 386 -15.22 -6.76 0.93
N TYR A 387 -14.64 -7.79 0.30
CA TYR A 387 -13.18 -7.92 0.21
C TYR A 387 -12.56 -6.78 -0.58
N LYS A 388 -13.18 -6.37 -1.68
CA LYS A 388 -12.71 -5.25 -2.50
C LYS A 388 -12.65 -3.95 -1.70
N SER A 389 -13.73 -3.63 -0.99
CA SER A 389 -13.82 -2.43 -0.15
C SER A 389 -12.84 -2.46 1.03
N LEU A 390 -12.67 -3.63 1.67
CA LEU A 390 -11.73 -3.80 2.79
C LEU A 390 -10.27 -3.72 2.35
N GLY A 391 -9.88 -4.40 1.27
CA GLY A 391 -8.49 -4.41 0.78
C GLY A 391 -7.97 -2.99 0.48
N ASN A 392 -8.84 -2.13 -0.04
CA ASN A 392 -8.51 -0.75 -0.40
C ASN A 392 -8.72 0.28 0.73
N SER A 393 -9.22 -0.13 1.89
CA SER A 393 -9.48 0.77 3.02
C SER A 393 -8.24 1.11 3.86
N PHE A 394 -8.32 2.09 4.75
CA PHE A 394 -7.26 2.36 5.72
C PHE A 394 -7.12 1.25 6.77
N GLN A 395 -5.92 1.10 7.31
CA GLN A 395 -5.75 0.42 8.60
C GLN A 395 -6.02 1.46 9.70
N VAL A 396 -7.13 1.28 10.42
CA VAL A 396 -7.72 2.27 11.33
C VAL A 396 -6.79 2.63 12.48
N ASP A 397 -6.11 1.66 13.10
CA ASP A 397 -5.25 1.93 14.26
C ASP A 397 -3.98 2.74 13.91
N THR A 398 -3.42 2.52 12.72
CA THR A 398 -2.28 3.29 12.16
C THR A 398 -2.71 4.74 11.91
N VAL A 399 -3.84 4.94 11.22
CA VAL A 399 -4.36 6.28 10.93
C VAL A 399 -4.76 7.00 12.22
N ALA A 400 -5.40 6.30 13.16
CA ALA A 400 -5.78 6.87 14.44
C ALA A 400 -4.57 7.29 15.27
N TYR A 401 -3.46 6.56 15.23
CA TYR A 401 -2.23 6.99 15.89
C TYR A 401 -1.75 8.34 15.36
N HIS A 402 -1.77 8.56 14.04
CA HIS A 402 -1.40 9.84 13.45
C HIS A 402 -2.40 10.96 13.77
N LEU A 403 -3.71 10.66 13.76
CA LEU A 403 -4.78 11.62 14.01
C LEU A 403 -5.01 11.91 15.50
N SER A 404 -4.39 11.15 16.40
CA SER A 404 -4.58 11.25 17.86
C SER A 404 -4.30 12.65 18.41
N VAL A 405 -3.33 13.35 17.84
CA VAL A 405 -2.96 14.74 18.21
C VAL A 405 -4.11 15.73 18.07
N LEU A 406 -5.09 15.45 17.21
CA LEU A 406 -6.23 16.34 16.97
C LEU A 406 -7.22 16.37 18.14
N LYS A 407 -7.18 15.38 19.04
CA LYS A 407 -8.15 15.28 20.15
C LYS A 407 -8.05 16.47 21.09
N ASP A 408 -6.84 16.80 21.51
CA ASP A 408 -6.61 17.91 22.45
C ASP A 408 -6.74 19.27 21.76
N MET A 409 -6.51 19.32 20.45
CA MET A 409 -6.62 20.54 19.64
C MET A 409 -8.08 20.91 19.34
N TYR A 410 -8.96 19.90 19.22
CA TYR A 410 -10.36 20.08 18.85
C TYR A 410 -11.31 19.39 19.84
N PRO A 411 -11.35 19.82 21.13
CA PRO A 411 -12.17 19.18 22.16
C PRO A 411 -13.67 19.26 21.87
N ASN A 412 -14.10 20.26 21.09
CA ASN A 412 -15.49 20.44 20.71
C ASN A 412 -15.89 19.64 19.45
N GLY A 413 -14.94 18.95 18.82
CA GLY A 413 -15.13 18.23 17.55
C GLY A 413 -14.73 19.02 16.31
N ILE A 414 -14.64 18.30 15.20
CA ILE A 414 -14.05 18.75 13.93
C ILE A 414 -15.04 18.77 12.77
N ASN A 415 -14.77 19.63 11.80
CA ASN A 415 -15.34 19.61 10.47
C ASN A 415 -14.37 18.89 9.52
N LEU A 416 -14.81 17.79 8.92
CA LEU A 416 -13.99 16.88 8.11
C LEU A 416 -14.41 16.95 6.63
N LEU A 417 -13.42 17.09 5.75
CA LEU A 417 -13.55 16.83 4.33
C LEU A 417 -12.80 15.53 3.97
N SER A 418 -13.54 14.48 3.62
CA SER A 418 -13.02 13.14 3.37
C SER A 418 -13.16 12.81 1.88
N LEU A 419 -12.04 12.88 1.15
CA LEU A 419 -11.97 12.60 -0.27
C LEU A 419 -11.59 11.14 -0.50
N PHE A 420 -12.30 10.44 -1.40
CA PHE A 420 -12.10 9.01 -1.65
C PHE A 420 -12.28 8.19 -0.36
N SER A 421 -13.34 8.50 0.38
CA SER A 421 -13.52 8.03 1.76
C SER A 421 -13.66 6.51 1.90
N GLY A 422 -14.00 5.80 0.81
CA GLY A 422 -14.21 4.36 0.84
C GLY A 422 -15.27 3.99 1.88
N ILE A 423 -14.93 3.03 2.74
CA ILE A 423 -15.79 2.56 3.84
C ILE A 423 -15.67 3.39 5.13
N GLY A 424 -15.09 4.59 5.06
CA GLY A 424 -15.05 5.53 6.18
C GLY A 424 -13.90 5.29 7.18
N GLY A 425 -12.73 4.88 6.69
CA GLY A 425 -11.61 4.51 7.57
C GLY A 425 -11.12 5.66 8.47
N ALA A 426 -11.13 6.89 7.96
CA ALA A 426 -10.72 8.07 8.72
C ALA A 426 -11.77 8.48 9.76
N GLU A 427 -13.04 8.43 9.37
CA GLU A 427 -14.20 8.71 10.20
C GLU A 427 -14.27 7.73 11.37
N VAL A 428 -14.05 6.43 11.11
CA VAL A 428 -13.96 5.39 12.14
C VAL A 428 -12.77 5.63 13.07
N ALA A 429 -11.61 6.02 12.54
CA ALA A 429 -10.43 6.34 13.34
C ALA A 429 -10.70 7.52 14.30
N LEU A 430 -11.25 8.62 13.79
CA LEU A 430 -11.61 9.81 14.57
C LEU A 430 -12.67 9.51 15.62
N TYR A 431 -13.70 8.73 15.26
CA TYR A 431 -14.72 8.27 16.19
C TYR A 431 -14.13 7.42 17.32
N ARG A 432 -13.25 6.46 17.01
CA ARG A 432 -12.60 5.61 18.02
C ARG A 432 -11.65 6.39 18.92
N LEU A 433 -11.05 7.49 18.44
CA LEU A 433 -10.28 8.42 19.28
C LEU A 433 -11.16 9.23 20.24
N GLY A 434 -12.47 9.24 20.03
CA GLY A 434 -13.44 10.05 20.77
C GLY A 434 -13.45 11.52 20.34
N ILE A 435 -13.03 11.81 19.11
CA ILE A 435 -13.10 13.16 18.53
C ILE A 435 -14.50 13.33 17.91
N PRO A 436 -15.33 14.28 18.38
CA PRO A 436 -16.68 14.44 17.85
C PRO A 436 -16.65 14.90 16.38
N LEU A 437 -17.44 14.25 15.52
CA LEU A 437 -17.61 14.62 14.12
C LEU A 437 -18.80 15.58 14.00
N LYS A 438 -18.55 16.87 13.75
CA LYS A 438 -19.62 17.89 13.64
C LYS A 438 -20.25 17.88 12.25
N ASN A 439 -19.42 18.02 11.24
CA ASN A 439 -19.83 18.04 9.84
C ASN A 439 -18.81 17.21 9.06
N VAL A 440 -19.29 16.22 8.32
CA VAL A 440 -18.46 15.37 7.47
C VAL A 440 -18.96 15.49 6.05
N VAL A 441 -18.10 16.01 5.17
CA VAL A 441 -18.33 15.95 3.72
C VAL A 441 -17.51 14.79 3.19
N SER A 442 -18.18 13.69 2.82
CA SER A 442 -17.56 12.46 2.33
C SER A 442 -17.80 12.35 0.82
N VAL A 443 -16.73 12.13 0.06
CA VAL A 443 -16.77 11.95 -1.39
C VAL A 443 -16.35 10.54 -1.75
N GLU A 444 -17.28 9.75 -2.29
CA GLU A 444 -17.05 8.35 -2.61
C GLU A 444 -17.87 7.92 -3.84
N LYS A 445 -17.19 7.33 -4.82
CA LYS A 445 -17.78 6.94 -6.10
C LYS A 445 -18.70 5.72 -6.01
N SER A 446 -18.31 4.73 -5.21
CA SER A 446 -19.07 3.49 -5.04
C SER A 446 -20.27 3.71 -4.14
N GLU A 447 -21.47 3.42 -4.66
CA GLU A 447 -22.70 3.48 -3.87
C GLU A 447 -22.69 2.51 -2.69
N VAL A 448 -22.07 1.34 -2.87
CA VAL A 448 -21.89 0.33 -1.83
C VAL A 448 -21.11 0.90 -0.65
N ASN A 449 -19.99 1.58 -0.93
CA ASN A 449 -19.16 2.21 0.11
C ASN A 449 -19.90 3.35 0.81
N ARG A 450 -20.62 4.20 0.06
CA ARG A 450 -21.48 5.24 0.64
C ARG A 450 -22.54 4.65 1.56
N SER A 451 -23.20 3.56 1.15
CA SER A 451 -24.19 2.86 1.96
C SER A 451 -23.61 2.31 3.27
N ILE A 452 -22.39 1.77 3.24
CA ILE A 452 -21.67 1.34 4.45
C ILE A 452 -21.44 2.51 5.40
N VAL A 453 -20.92 3.64 4.90
CA VAL A 453 -20.64 4.81 5.75
C VAL A 453 -21.93 5.39 6.34
N ARG A 454 -23.00 5.51 5.55
CA ARG A 454 -24.32 5.95 6.04
C ARG A 454 -24.87 5.01 7.11
N SER A 455 -24.78 3.70 6.88
CA SER A 455 -25.22 2.69 7.86
C SER A 455 -24.44 2.80 9.16
N TRP A 456 -23.11 2.97 9.09
CA TRP A 456 -22.26 3.19 10.26
C TRP A 456 -22.60 4.50 10.99
N TRP A 457 -22.87 5.58 10.24
CA TRP A 457 -23.25 6.88 10.78
C TRP A 457 -24.52 6.79 11.65
N ASP A 458 -25.54 6.11 11.13
CA ASP A 458 -26.81 5.91 11.82
C ASP A 458 -26.67 4.96 13.01
N GLN A 459 -25.95 3.85 12.85
CA GLN A 459 -25.72 2.85 13.91
C GLN A 459 -24.93 3.40 15.10
N THR A 460 -24.02 4.34 14.86
CA THR A 460 -23.23 4.99 15.92
C THR A 460 -23.93 6.21 16.53
N ASN A 461 -25.15 6.53 16.08
CA ASN A 461 -25.95 7.67 16.53
C ASN A 461 -25.16 8.99 16.51
N GLN A 462 -24.43 9.24 15.42
CA GLN A 462 -23.68 10.49 15.27
C GLN A 462 -24.63 11.69 15.37
N LYS A 463 -24.21 12.70 16.14
CA LYS A 463 -24.99 13.93 16.35
C LYS A 463 -24.72 15.00 15.29
N GLY A 464 -23.64 14.83 14.53
CA GLY A 464 -23.26 15.74 13.46
C GLY A 464 -24.05 15.52 12.17
N ASN A 465 -23.61 16.20 11.13
CA ASN A 465 -24.17 16.09 9.78
C ASN A 465 -23.22 15.31 8.88
N LEU A 466 -23.76 14.35 8.11
CA LEU A 466 -23.05 13.67 7.03
C LEU A 466 -23.59 14.15 5.68
N TYR A 467 -22.69 14.67 4.86
CA TYR A 467 -22.96 15.07 3.47
C TYR A 467 -22.20 14.13 2.56
N ASP A 468 -22.92 13.21 1.92
CA ASP A 468 -22.32 12.28 0.98
C ASP A 468 -22.39 12.81 -0.47
N LEU A 469 -21.28 12.73 -1.18
CA LEU A 469 -21.12 13.15 -2.56
C LEU A 469 -20.56 11.99 -3.38
N GLN A 470 -21.07 11.84 -4.61
CA GLN A 470 -20.68 10.73 -5.47
C GLN A 470 -19.35 10.98 -6.20
N ASP A 471 -19.03 12.24 -6.52
CA ASP A 471 -17.87 12.54 -7.36
C ASP A 471 -17.13 13.78 -6.84
N VAL A 472 -15.80 13.71 -6.91
CA VAL A 472 -14.86 14.78 -6.54
C VAL A 472 -14.98 15.98 -7.47
N GLN A 473 -15.46 15.78 -8.70
CA GLN A 473 -15.73 16.85 -9.65
C GLN A 473 -16.93 17.72 -9.24
N LEU A 474 -17.82 17.21 -8.39
CA LEU A 474 -18.95 17.99 -7.85
C LEU A 474 -18.50 18.99 -6.77
N LEU A 475 -17.28 18.86 -6.24
CA LEU A 475 -16.66 19.84 -5.35
C LEU A 475 -15.92 20.90 -6.18
N ASP A 476 -16.72 21.83 -6.69
CA ASP A 476 -16.22 23.07 -7.27
C ASP A 476 -16.05 24.17 -6.19
N GLY A 477 -15.54 25.33 -6.61
CA GLY A 477 -15.30 26.44 -5.69
C GLY A 477 -16.58 26.94 -5.02
N ALA A 478 -17.70 27.00 -5.74
CA ALA A 478 -18.97 27.49 -5.21
C ALA A 478 -19.55 26.56 -4.15
N ARG A 479 -19.45 25.25 -4.37
CA ARG A 479 -19.92 24.25 -3.40
C ARG A 479 -19.03 24.20 -2.15
N LEU A 480 -17.71 24.35 -2.32
CA LEU A 480 -16.80 24.51 -1.19
C LEU A 480 -17.11 25.77 -0.40
N GLU A 481 -17.32 26.92 -1.06
CA GLU A 481 -17.73 28.17 -0.41
C GLU A 481 -19.02 27.99 0.39
N TYR A 482 -20.04 27.33 -0.18
CA TYR A 482 -21.28 27.01 0.53
C TYR A 482 -21.02 26.23 1.83
N TYR A 483 -20.19 25.19 1.78
CA TYR A 483 -19.85 24.41 2.98
C TYR A 483 -19.00 25.22 3.97
N MET A 484 -18.09 26.06 3.50
CA MET A 484 -17.29 26.94 4.35
C MET A 484 -18.16 27.93 5.12
N GLU A 485 -19.14 28.54 4.45
CA GLU A 485 -20.10 29.46 5.07
C GLU A 485 -21.00 28.74 6.09
N LEU A 486 -21.40 27.50 5.79
CA LEU A 486 -22.26 26.71 6.66
C LEU A 486 -21.53 26.17 7.90
N PHE A 487 -20.27 25.74 7.77
CA PHE A 487 -19.51 25.07 8.83
C PHE A 487 -18.51 25.98 9.56
N GLY A 488 -18.17 27.12 8.96
CA GLY A 488 -17.10 28.01 9.43
C GLY A 488 -15.69 27.54 9.07
N GLY A 489 -15.55 26.62 8.11
CA GLY A 489 -14.26 26.04 7.71
C GLY A 489 -14.14 24.53 7.88
N PHE A 490 -13.11 23.94 7.28
CA PHE A 490 -12.71 22.55 7.52
C PHE A 490 -11.46 22.49 8.39
N ASP A 491 -11.49 21.65 9.42
CA ASP A 491 -10.33 21.45 10.31
C ASP A 491 -9.36 20.42 9.73
N LEU A 492 -9.89 19.41 9.03
CA LEU A 492 -9.13 18.31 8.47
C LEU A 492 -9.61 17.94 7.06
N VAL A 493 -8.67 17.78 6.13
CA VAL A 493 -8.87 17.26 4.77
C VAL A 493 -8.13 15.94 4.61
N VAL A 494 -8.85 14.82 4.58
CA VAL A 494 -8.28 13.48 4.43
C VAL A 494 -8.48 12.97 3.01
N GLY A 495 -7.49 12.25 2.48
CA GLY A 495 -7.63 11.50 1.24
C GLY A 495 -6.76 10.26 1.19
N GLY A 496 -7.26 9.21 0.54
CA GLY A 496 -6.47 8.03 0.18
C GLY A 496 -6.39 7.93 -1.34
N SER A 497 -5.25 7.50 -1.85
CA SER A 497 -5.14 7.20 -3.29
C SER A 497 -6.07 6.03 -3.64
N PRO A 498 -7.03 6.20 -4.57
CA PRO A 498 -7.89 5.12 -5.04
C PRO A 498 -7.06 4.18 -5.93
N CYS A 499 -6.33 3.26 -5.29
CA CYS A 499 -5.38 2.37 -5.95
C CYS A 499 -6.08 1.08 -6.42
N ASN A 500 -6.56 1.01 -7.67
CA ASN A 500 -6.74 -0.29 -8.34
C ASN A 500 -5.55 -0.63 -9.27
N ASN A 501 -4.75 0.36 -9.71
CA ASN A 501 -3.64 0.15 -10.65
C ASN A 501 -2.23 0.30 -10.05
N LEU A 502 -2.08 0.83 -8.83
CA LEU A 502 -0.79 0.93 -8.14
C LEU A 502 -0.41 -0.29 -7.28
N ALA A 503 -1.35 -1.20 -7.02
CA ALA A 503 -1.05 -2.46 -6.34
C ALA A 503 -0.42 -3.43 -7.34
N GLY A 504 0.81 -3.88 -7.07
CA GLY A 504 1.65 -4.69 -7.96
C GLY A 504 1.13 -6.06 -8.42
N SER A 505 -0.16 -6.36 -8.24
CA SER A 505 -0.79 -7.59 -8.71
C SER A 505 -1.42 -7.47 -10.11
N ASN A 506 -1.57 -6.27 -10.67
CA ASN A 506 -2.01 -6.07 -12.06
C ASN A 506 -0.81 -5.83 -12.98
N ARG A 507 -0.24 -6.91 -13.54
CA ARG A 507 0.91 -6.88 -14.47
C ARG A 507 0.65 -6.15 -15.81
N VAL A 508 -0.55 -5.59 -16.05
CA VAL A 508 -0.98 -5.16 -17.40
C VAL A 508 -1.13 -3.64 -17.59
N SER A 509 -1.05 -2.81 -16.54
CA SER A 509 -0.98 -1.35 -16.75
C SER A 509 -0.12 -0.69 -15.66
N ARG A 510 1.20 -0.66 -15.87
CA ARG A 510 2.14 0.21 -15.14
C ARG A 510 2.03 1.64 -15.67
N ASP A 511 0.83 2.17 -15.75
CA ASP A 511 0.66 3.58 -16.02
C ASP A 511 0.97 4.25 -14.69
N GLY A 512 2.11 4.94 -14.61
CA GLY A 512 2.49 5.74 -13.44
C GLY A 512 1.51 6.89 -13.23
N LEU A 513 2.01 8.10 -13.01
CA LEU A 513 1.16 9.29 -12.82
C LEU A 513 0.43 9.79 -14.09
N GLU A 514 0.43 9.00 -15.17
CA GLU A 514 -0.28 9.28 -16.41
C GLU A 514 -1.59 8.47 -16.56
N GLY A 515 -1.84 7.51 -15.66
CA GLY A 515 -3.07 6.72 -15.64
C GLY A 515 -4.28 7.50 -15.09
N LYS A 516 -5.50 7.00 -15.35
CA LYS A 516 -6.77 7.59 -14.87
C LYS A 516 -6.84 7.80 -13.34
N GLU A 517 -6.10 7.02 -12.56
CA GLU A 517 -6.04 7.14 -11.09
C GLU A 517 -5.17 8.31 -10.62
N SER A 518 -4.21 8.74 -11.44
CA SER A 518 -3.32 9.87 -11.17
C SER A 518 -4.05 11.21 -11.22
N ALA A 519 -5.11 11.29 -12.03
CA ALA A 519 -6.00 12.45 -12.08
C ALA A 519 -6.62 12.73 -10.70
N LEU A 520 -6.90 11.68 -9.92
CA LEU A 520 -7.58 11.80 -8.63
C LEU A 520 -6.66 12.40 -7.55
N PHE A 521 -5.34 12.21 -7.66
CA PHE A 521 -4.39 12.96 -6.84
C PHE A 521 -4.42 14.47 -7.15
N TYR A 522 -4.48 14.84 -8.43
CA TYR A 522 -4.57 16.25 -8.81
C TYR A 522 -5.89 16.88 -8.36
N ASP A 523 -6.99 16.12 -8.34
CA ASP A 523 -8.26 16.56 -7.76
C ASP A 523 -8.17 16.75 -6.24
N TYR A 524 -7.47 15.85 -5.52
CA TYR A 524 -7.19 16.05 -4.09
C TYR A 524 -6.42 17.35 -3.85
N PHE A 525 -5.32 17.57 -4.57
CA PHE A 525 -4.52 18.78 -4.45
C PHE A 525 -5.32 20.03 -4.82
N ARG A 526 -6.08 20.00 -5.92
CA ARG A 526 -6.96 21.10 -6.34
C ARG A 526 -7.93 21.49 -5.23
N ILE A 527 -8.58 20.52 -4.59
CA ILE A 527 -9.54 20.79 -3.52
C ILE A 527 -8.82 21.30 -2.27
N LEU A 528 -7.71 20.68 -1.87
CA LEU A 528 -6.92 21.13 -0.73
C LEU A 528 -6.46 22.59 -0.89
N ASP A 529 -5.96 22.95 -2.07
CA ASP A 529 -5.52 24.31 -2.38
C ASP A 529 -6.70 25.31 -2.37
N LEU A 530 -7.86 24.94 -2.92
CA LEU A 530 -9.06 25.77 -2.84
C LEU A 530 -9.53 26.00 -1.39
N VAL A 531 -9.62 24.93 -0.60
CA VAL A 531 -10.00 24.98 0.82
C VAL A 531 -9.03 25.90 1.57
N LYS A 532 -7.73 25.74 1.38
CA LYS A 532 -6.71 26.54 2.05
C LYS A 532 -6.76 28.01 1.63
N ASN A 533 -6.92 28.30 0.34
CA ASN A 533 -7.04 29.65 -0.18
C ASN A 533 -8.31 30.37 0.30
N MET A 534 -9.42 29.65 0.48
CA MET A 534 -10.67 30.22 1.02
C MET A 534 -10.52 30.52 2.51
N MET A 535 -9.94 29.61 3.28
CA MET A 535 -9.72 29.82 4.72
C MET A 535 -8.72 30.96 4.99
N ALA A 536 -7.71 31.13 4.14
CA ALA A 536 -6.78 32.27 4.24
C ALA A 536 -7.42 33.64 3.93
N LYS A 537 -8.55 33.68 3.21
CA LYS A 537 -9.28 34.93 2.91
C LYS A 537 -10.35 35.28 3.95
N GLY A 538 -10.76 34.31 4.76
CA GLY A 538 -11.76 34.49 5.84
C GLY A 538 -11.17 34.99 7.15
N HIS A 539 -9.84 35.08 7.24
CA HIS A 539 -9.08 35.78 8.29
C HIS A 539 -8.62 37.14 7.78
#